data_AF-A0A0S8JX64-F1
#
_entry.id   AF-A0A0S8JX64-F1
#
_cell.length_a   1.000
_cell.length_b   1.000
_cell.length_c   1.000
_cell.angle_alpha   90.00
_cell.angle_beta   90.00
_cell.angle_gamma   90.00
#
_symmetry.space_group_name_H-M   'P 1'
#
loop_
_entity.id
_entity.type
_entity.pdbx_description
1 polymer ?
#
loop_
_entity_poly.entity_id
_entity_poly.type
_entity_poly.pdbx_seq_one_letter_code
_entity_poly.pdbx_strand_id
1 'polypeptide(L)'
;MLYWLLYPLKDYFGPLRLFGYITFRSAYAAVFAILIVLVFGKKFIDLMACRSVTQRVRMEVPGSHHLKEGTPSMGGILILISILLSAFLFCDLSNTYVLILFSATIYFGLLGFWDDYVKIYKKKPRGLSIKTKLIFQLMYGLAFGLFLYFFGPEGYTTKTNLIFVKNY
;
A
#
# COMPACT_ATOMS: atom_id res chain seq x y z
N MET A 1 -15.40 -2.94 -6.70
CA MET A 1 -16.87 -2.71 -6.53
C MET A 1 -17.55 -2.10 -7.74
N LEU A 2 -16.94 -1.15 -8.45
CA LEU A 2 -17.55 -0.49 -9.61
C LEU A 2 -17.92 -1.47 -10.74
N TYR A 3 -17.17 -2.58 -10.87
CA TYR A 3 -17.53 -3.71 -11.74
C TYR A 3 -18.95 -4.23 -11.48
N TRP A 4 -19.30 -4.49 -10.22
CA TRP A 4 -20.63 -5.03 -9.86
C TRP A 4 -21.78 -4.07 -10.17
N LEU A 5 -21.50 -2.75 -10.17
CA LEU A 5 -22.48 -1.71 -10.50
C LEU A 5 -22.58 -1.44 -12.00
N LEU A 6 -21.45 -1.41 -12.72
CA LEU A 6 -21.39 -1.05 -14.14
C LEU A 6 -21.58 -2.24 -15.09
N TYR A 7 -21.21 -3.44 -14.67
CA TYR A 7 -21.30 -4.63 -15.51
C TYR A 7 -22.74 -5.03 -15.88
N PRO A 8 -23.76 -4.89 -15.00
CA PRO A 8 -25.16 -5.11 -15.38
C PRO A 8 -25.69 -4.11 -16.42
N LEU A 9 -25.10 -2.91 -16.53
CA LEU A 9 -25.48 -1.89 -17.51
C LEU A 9 -24.84 -2.12 -18.90
N LYS A 10 -23.98 -3.15 -19.05
CA LYS A 10 -23.33 -3.47 -20.33
C LYS A 10 -24.31 -3.73 -21.47
N ASP A 11 -25.52 -4.19 -21.14
CA ASP A 11 -26.55 -4.56 -22.11
C ASP A 11 -27.25 -3.31 -22.68
N TYR A 12 -27.13 -2.16 -22.00
CA TYR A 12 -27.65 -0.86 -22.46
C TYR A 12 -26.58 0.04 -23.09
N PHE A 13 -25.30 -0.13 -22.72
CA PHE A 13 -24.20 0.71 -23.22
C PHE A 13 -22.96 -0.13 -23.60
N GLY A 14 -22.73 -0.31 -24.89
CA GLY A 14 -21.70 -1.19 -25.45
C GLY A 14 -20.27 -1.01 -24.91
N PRO A 15 -19.77 0.22 -24.65
CA PRO A 15 -18.45 0.47 -24.07
C PRO A 15 -18.27 -0.05 -22.63
N LEU A 16 -19.34 -0.28 -21.87
CA LEU A 16 -19.25 -0.76 -20.48
C LEU A 16 -18.72 -2.21 -20.38
N ARG A 17 -18.71 -2.95 -21.50
CA ARG A 17 -18.04 -4.26 -21.60
C ARG A 17 -16.54 -4.20 -21.28
N LEU A 18 -15.89 -3.05 -21.50
CA LEU A 18 -14.47 -2.85 -21.19
C LEU A 18 -14.15 -3.04 -19.70
N PHE A 19 -15.10 -2.75 -18.81
CA PHE A 19 -14.95 -2.96 -17.37
C PHE A 19 -14.94 -4.43 -16.96
N GLY A 20 -15.28 -5.36 -17.84
CA GLY A 20 -15.12 -6.80 -17.60
C GLY A 20 -13.66 -7.28 -17.70
N TYR A 21 -12.81 -6.57 -18.43
CA TYR A 21 -11.42 -7.00 -18.62
C TYR A 21 -10.54 -6.61 -17.43
N ILE A 22 -9.77 -7.59 -16.94
CA ILE A 22 -8.84 -7.39 -15.81
C ILE A 22 -7.77 -6.36 -16.17
N THR A 23 -7.22 -6.40 -17.39
CA THR A 23 -6.19 -5.45 -17.87
C THR A 23 -6.69 -4.00 -17.84
N PHE A 24 -7.90 -3.77 -18.33
CA PHE A 24 -8.52 -2.44 -18.29
C PHE A 24 -8.75 -1.99 -16.85
N ARG A 25 -9.26 -2.88 -15.99
CA ARG A 25 -9.46 -2.61 -14.55
C ARG A 25 -8.18 -2.22 -13.83
N SER A 26 -7.09 -2.96 -14.05
CA SER A 26 -5.79 -2.66 -13.46
C SER A 26 -5.23 -1.33 -13.95
N ALA A 27 -5.32 -1.06 -15.26
CA ALA A 27 -4.82 0.18 -15.85
C ALA A 27 -5.52 1.42 -15.29
N TYR A 28 -6.86 1.42 -15.29
CA TYR A 28 -7.57 2.61 -14.81
C TYR A 28 -7.46 2.74 -13.28
N ALA A 29 -7.34 1.65 -12.51
CA ALA A 29 -7.06 1.73 -11.07
C ALA A 29 -5.71 2.42 -10.80
N ALA A 30 -4.67 2.11 -11.58
CA ALA A 30 -3.39 2.79 -11.47
C ALA A 30 -3.52 4.29 -11.81
N VAL A 31 -4.20 4.62 -12.90
CA VAL A 31 -4.46 6.02 -13.30
C VAL A 31 -5.21 6.77 -12.20
N PHE A 32 -6.24 6.16 -11.61
CA PHE A 32 -7.02 6.79 -10.55
C PHE A 32 -6.19 7.03 -9.28
N ALA A 33 -5.33 6.07 -8.90
CA ALA A 33 -4.42 6.27 -7.77
C ALA A 33 -3.45 7.45 -8.01
N ILE A 34 -2.91 7.56 -9.24
CA ILE A 34 -2.05 8.69 -9.62
C ILE A 34 -2.81 10.00 -9.57
N LEU A 35 -4.04 10.05 -10.10
CA LEU A 35 -4.87 11.25 -10.07
C LEU A 35 -5.15 11.73 -8.64
N ILE A 36 -5.42 10.82 -7.70
CA ILE A 36 -5.58 11.18 -6.28
C ILE A 36 -4.29 11.85 -5.77
N VAL A 37 -3.13 11.25 -6.01
CA VAL A 37 -1.85 11.81 -5.55
C VAL A 37 -1.58 13.18 -6.17
N LEU A 38 -1.86 13.37 -7.47
CA LEU A 38 -1.63 14.64 -8.15
C LEU A 38 -2.58 15.75 -7.66
N VAL A 39 -3.86 15.43 -7.50
CA VAL A 39 -4.89 16.41 -7.09
C VAL A 39 -4.76 16.78 -5.62
N PHE A 40 -4.52 15.80 -4.75
CA PHE A 40 -4.48 16.00 -3.30
C PHE A 40 -3.06 16.21 -2.76
N GLY A 41 -2.03 15.93 -3.56
CA GLY A 41 -0.61 16.00 -3.16
C GLY A 41 -0.21 17.34 -2.59
N LYS A 42 -0.47 18.44 -3.33
CA LYS A 42 -0.13 19.79 -2.86
C LYS A 42 -0.82 20.13 -1.54
N LYS A 43 -2.14 19.93 -1.47
CA LYS A 43 -2.92 20.17 -0.24
C LYS A 43 -2.42 19.35 0.94
N PHE A 44 -2.03 18.10 0.70
CA PHE A 44 -1.51 17.21 1.73
C PHE A 44 -0.12 17.65 2.22
N ILE A 45 0.75 18.07 1.31
CA ILE A 45 2.08 18.64 1.65
C ILE A 45 1.91 19.91 2.48
N ASP A 46 1.04 20.82 2.06
CA ASP A 46 0.77 22.08 2.78
C ASP A 46 0.21 21.81 4.19
N LEU A 47 -0.73 20.86 4.32
CA LEU A 47 -1.27 20.44 5.63
C LEU A 47 -0.18 19.91 6.57
N MET A 48 0.74 19.11 6.02
CA MET A 48 1.82 18.50 6.78
C MET A 48 2.91 19.50 7.16
N ALA A 49 3.19 20.47 6.30
CA ALA A 49 4.06 21.61 6.59
C ALA A 49 3.49 22.46 7.74
N CYS A 50 2.19 22.77 7.72
CA CYS A 50 1.52 23.51 8.80
C CYS A 50 1.53 22.78 10.15
N ARG A 51 1.58 21.45 10.15
CA ARG A 51 1.61 20.63 11.37
C ARG A 51 3.04 20.46 11.95
N SER A 52 4.04 21.13 11.38
CA SER A 52 5.45 21.03 11.81
C SER A 52 5.94 19.58 11.90
N VAL A 53 5.44 18.72 11.00
CA VAL A 53 5.87 17.32 10.86
C VAL A 53 7.18 17.27 10.07
N THR A 54 8.14 18.07 10.53
CA THR A 54 9.41 18.31 9.87
C THR A 54 10.46 17.46 10.55
N GLN A 55 11.14 16.61 9.78
CA GLN A 55 12.26 15.82 10.29
C GLN A 55 13.34 16.77 10.83
N ARG A 56 13.68 16.64 12.12
CA ARG A 56 14.93 17.21 12.66
C ARG A 56 16.09 16.42 12.08
N VAL A 57 17.03 17.10 11.44
CA VAL A 57 18.25 16.47 10.91
C VAL A 57 19.06 15.90 12.09
N ARG A 58 19.60 14.69 11.92
CA ARG A 58 20.49 14.08 12.92
C ARG A 58 21.78 14.92 12.99
N MET A 59 22.21 15.28 14.20
CA MET A 59 23.45 16.05 14.44
C MET A 59 24.76 15.34 14.02
N GLU A 60 24.70 14.08 13.59
CA GLU A 60 25.87 13.24 13.27
C GLU A 60 26.28 13.26 11.78
N VAL A 61 25.65 14.08 10.94
CA VAL A 61 25.89 14.09 9.47
C VAL A 61 26.61 15.37 9.03
N PRO A 62 27.64 15.33 8.15
CA PRO A 62 28.38 16.52 7.71
C PRO A 62 27.48 17.54 7.01
N GLY A 63 27.86 18.82 7.10
CA GLY A 63 27.01 19.99 6.81
C GLY A 63 26.40 20.12 5.41
N SER A 64 26.77 19.25 4.45
CA SER A 64 26.20 19.20 3.10
C SER A 64 24.80 18.56 3.05
N HIS A 65 24.34 17.87 4.10
CA HIS A 65 23.02 17.23 4.16
C HIS A 65 21.94 18.02 4.92
N HIS A 66 22.22 19.25 5.37
CA HIS A 66 21.20 20.13 5.97
C HIS A 66 20.09 20.57 5.00
N LEU A 67 20.24 20.37 3.68
CA LEU A 67 19.22 20.68 2.68
C LEU A 67 17.94 19.80 2.75
N LYS A 68 17.93 18.72 3.54
CA LYS A 68 16.72 17.88 3.77
C LYS A 68 15.93 18.28 5.02
N GLU A 69 16.35 19.36 5.68
CA GLU A 69 15.66 19.96 6.82
C GLU A 69 14.43 20.71 6.29
N GLY A 70 13.23 20.20 6.55
CA GLY A 70 12.00 20.78 5.99
C GLY A 70 11.05 19.78 5.33
N THR A 71 11.56 18.65 4.83
CA THR A 71 10.74 17.72 4.05
C THR A 71 9.75 16.95 4.93
N PRO A 72 8.43 17.01 4.66
CA PRO A 72 7.42 16.34 5.48
C PRO A 72 7.56 14.82 5.42
N SER A 73 7.71 14.18 6.58
CA SER A 73 8.17 12.78 6.71
C SER A 73 7.07 11.71 6.60
N MET A 74 5.83 12.05 6.19
CA MET A 74 4.71 11.09 6.14
C MET A 74 3.98 11.04 4.78
N GLY A 75 4.66 11.39 3.67
CA GLY A 75 4.08 11.34 2.33
C GLY A 75 3.52 9.96 1.93
N GLY A 76 4.04 8.89 2.54
CA GLY A 76 3.55 7.52 2.34
C GLY A 76 2.07 7.31 2.73
N ILE A 77 1.52 8.14 3.62
CA ILE A 77 0.09 8.07 3.99
C ILE A 77 -0.79 8.37 2.78
N LEU A 78 -0.46 9.42 2.01
CA LEU A 78 -1.22 9.78 0.82
C LEU A 78 -1.18 8.66 -0.22
N ILE A 79 0.00 8.04 -0.39
CA ILE A 79 0.18 6.91 -1.31
C ILE A 79 -0.68 5.72 -0.87
N LEU A 80 -0.63 5.35 0.42
CA LEU A 80 -1.43 4.25 0.97
C LEU A 80 -2.93 4.49 0.80
N ILE A 81 -3.42 5.70 1.12
CA ILE A 81 -4.83 6.06 0.94
C ILE A 81 -5.21 5.97 -0.54
N SER A 82 -4.36 6.48 -1.44
CA SER A 82 -4.63 6.47 -2.88
C SER A 82 -4.71 5.04 -3.43
N ILE A 83 -3.80 4.16 -3.00
CA ILE A 83 -3.79 2.75 -3.39
C ILE A 83 -5.01 2.02 -2.82
N LEU A 84 -5.29 2.18 -1.52
CA LEU A 84 -6.42 1.50 -0.87
C LEU A 84 -7.76 1.95 -1.44
N LEU A 85 -7.95 3.26 -1.68
CA LEU A 85 -9.18 3.78 -2.26
C LEU A 85 -9.37 3.30 -3.70
N SER A 86 -8.31 3.32 -4.49
CA SER A 86 -8.34 2.79 -5.86
C SER A 86 -8.62 1.28 -5.87
N ALA A 87 -7.88 0.50 -5.08
CA ALA A 87 -8.09 -0.94 -4.99
C ALA A 87 -9.49 -1.28 -4.48
N PHE A 88 -10.02 -0.57 -3.50
CA PHE A 88 -11.38 -0.79 -3.00
C PHE A 88 -12.45 -0.57 -4.08
N LEU A 89 -12.31 0.52 -4.85
CA LEU A 89 -13.27 0.86 -5.88
C LEU A 89 -13.24 -0.14 -7.04
N PHE A 90 -12.08 -0.71 -7.35
CA PHE A 90 -11.81 -1.30 -8.65
C PHE A 90 -11.36 -2.75 -8.64
N CYS A 91 -10.75 -3.22 -7.56
CA CYS A 91 -10.48 -4.63 -7.36
C CYS A 91 -11.77 -5.39 -6.99
N ASP A 92 -11.70 -6.70 -7.14
CA ASP A 92 -12.75 -7.61 -6.71
C ASP A 92 -12.47 -8.10 -5.29
N LEU A 93 -13.25 -7.63 -4.33
CA LEU A 93 -13.11 -7.99 -2.91
C LEU A 93 -13.65 -9.39 -2.61
N SER A 94 -14.36 -10.02 -3.53
CA SER A 94 -14.74 -11.44 -3.42
C SER A 94 -13.53 -12.37 -3.60
N ASN A 95 -12.43 -11.86 -4.16
CA ASN A 95 -11.21 -12.63 -4.34
C ASN A 95 -10.37 -12.60 -3.05
N THR A 96 -10.12 -13.78 -2.47
CA THR A 96 -9.31 -13.96 -1.26
C THR A 96 -7.91 -13.37 -1.39
N TYR A 97 -7.26 -13.46 -2.56
CA TYR A 97 -5.93 -12.88 -2.79
C TYR A 97 -5.93 -11.35 -2.73
N VAL A 98 -7.01 -10.72 -3.23
CA VAL A 98 -7.16 -9.26 -3.13
C VAL A 98 -7.33 -8.86 -1.67
N LEU A 99 -8.14 -9.60 -0.90
CA LEU A 99 -8.33 -9.34 0.54
C LEU A 99 -7.03 -9.46 1.33
N ILE A 100 -6.21 -10.48 1.03
CA ILE A 100 -4.87 -10.66 1.60
C ILE A 100 -3.96 -9.47 1.28
N LEU A 101 -3.91 -9.02 0.03
CA LEU A 101 -3.08 -7.88 -0.36
C LEU A 101 -3.57 -6.59 0.30
N PHE A 102 -4.89 -6.43 0.44
CA PHE A 102 -5.50 -5.30 1.11
C PHE A 102 -5.15 -5.27 2.60
N SER A 103 -5.27 -6.42 3.28
CA SER A 103 -4.91 -6.54 4.70
C SER A 103 -3.42 -6.33 4.92
N ALA A 104 -2.55 -6.83 4.02
CA ALA A 104 -1.10 -6.62 4.10
C ALA A 104 -0.75 -5.14 3.96
N THR A 105 -1.35 -4.47 2.98
CA THR A 105 -1.13 -3.04 2.72
C THR A 105 -1.53 -2.20 3.93
N ILE A 106 -2.69 -2.49 4.55
CA ILE A 106 -3.12 -1.80 5.77
C ILE A 106 -2.18 -2.11 6.93
N TYR A 107 -1.84 -3.37 7.15
CA TYR A 107 -1.01 -3.78 8.28
C TYR A 107 0.38 -3.13 8.25
N PHE A 108 1.10 -3.24 7.12
CA PHE A 108 2.41 -2.63 6.97
C PHE A 108 2.32 -1.10 6.88
N GLY A 109 1.24 -0.56 6.31
CA GLY A 109 0.97 0.87 6.30
C GLY A 109 0.82 1.45 7.71
N LEU A 110 0.07 0.77 8.58
CA LEU A 110 -0.09 1.13 9.99
C LEU A 110 1.23 1.00 10.77
N LEU A 111 2.00 -0.06 10.52
CA LEU A 111 3.31 -0.25 11.14
C LEU A 111 4.29 0.87 10.77
N GLY A 112 4.32 1.26 9.48
CA GLY A 112 5.10 2.38 8.99
C GLY A 112 4.64 3.73 9.57
N PHE A 113 3.32 3.95 9.60
CA PHE A 113 2.74 5.15 10.21
C PHE A 113 3.10 5.25 11.71
N TRP A 114 3.05 4.14 12.45
CA TRP A 114 3.44 4.11 13.86
C TRP A 114 4.92 4.45 14.04
N ASP A 115 5.79 3.94 13.17
CA ASP A 115 7.22 4.28 13.19
C ASP A 115 7.47 5.77 12.98
N ASP A 116 6.86 6.35 11.97
CA ASP A 116 7.01 7.78 11.68
C ASP A 116 6.37 8.64 12.78
N TYR A 117 5.22 8.23 13.32
CA TYR A 117 4.60 8.88 14.47
C TYR A 117 5.54 8.91 15.68
N VAL A 118 6.21 7.80 16.00
CA VAL A 118 7.17 7.74 17.12
C VAL A 118 8.41 8.61 16.85
N LYS A 119 8.91 8.67 15.62
CA LYS A 119 10.04 9.54 15.27
C LYS A 119 9.71 11.01 15.50
N ILE A 120 8.54 11.45 15.05
CA ILE A 120 8.13 12.85 15.03
C ILE A 120 7.65 13.29 16.42
N TYR A 121 6.66 12.59 17.00
CA TYR A 121 6.01 13.03 18.23
C TYR A 121 6.80 12.66 19.49
N LYS A 122 7.42 11.48 19.53
CA LYS A 122 8.24 11.06 20.69
C LYS A 122 9.70 11.53 20.60
N LYS A 123 10.05 12.31 19.57
CA LYS A 123 11.39 12.86 19.32
C LYS A 123 12.51 11.81 19.39
N LYS A 124 12.20 10.56 19.06
CA LYS A 124 13.19 9.46 19.02
C LYS A 124 13.71 9.32 17.58
N PRO A 125 14.91 9.80 17.24
CA PRO A 125 15.42 9.80 15.85
C PRO A 125 15.62 8.40 15.27
N ARG A 126 15.61 7.36 16.11
CA ARG A 126 15.69 5.95 15.72
C ARG A 126 14.33 5.31 15.44
N GLY A 127 13.21 5.96 15.79
CA GLY A 127 11.85 5.43 15.61
C GLY A 127 11.52 4.27 16.54
N LEU A 128 10.67 3.34 16.08
CA LEU A 128 10.41 2.07 16.75
C LEU A 128 11.70 1.24 16.87
N SER A 129 11.82 0.48 17.96
CA SER A 129 12.92 -0.48 18.13
C SER A 129 12.92 -1.50 16.99
N ILE A 130 14.12 -1.85 16.50
CA ILE A 130 14.32 -2.84 15.44
C ILE A 130 13.65 -4.16 15.81
N LYS A 131 13.78 -4.59 17.09
CA LYS A 131 13.14 -5.81 17.60
C LYS A 131 11.62 -5.76 17.44
N THR A 132 11.01 -4.63 17.80
CA THR A 132 9.56 -4.44 17.69
C THR A 132 9.11 -4.51 16.23
N LYS A 133 9.78 -3.79 15.31
CA LYS A 133 9.45 -3.84 13.88
C LYS A 133 9.53 -5.26 13.33
N LEU A 134 10.62 -5.96 13.65
CA LEU A 134 10.83 -7.33 13.18
C LEU A 134 9.77 -8.29 13.73
N ILE A 135 9.39 -8.17 15.01
CA ILE A 135 8.32 -8.99 15.61
C ILE A 135 7.00 -8.77 14.88
N PHE A 136 6.60 -7.51 14.60
CA PHE A 136 5.36 -7.25 13.86
C PHE A 136 5.42 -7.74 12.42
N GLN A 137 6.57 -7.62 11.74
CA GLN A 137 6.75 -8.14 10.38
C GLN A 137 6.68 -9.68 10.36
N LEU A 138 7.35 -10.34 11.31
CA LEU A 138 7.31 -11.80 11.46
C LEU A 138 5.92 -12.31 11.83
N MET A 139 5.22 -11.63 12.74
CA MET A 139 3.88 -12.01 13.15
C MET A 139 2.92 -12.04 11.95
N TYR A 140 2.96 -11.00 11.12
CA TYR A 140 2.14 -10.96 9.90
C TYR A 140 2.59 -11.99 8.88
N GLY A 141 3.89 -12.14 8.65
CA GLY A 141 4.44 -13.13 7.72
C GLY A 141 4.05 -14.57 8.10
N LEU A 142 4.12 -14.91 9.39
CA LEU A 142 3.69 -16.20 9.91
C LEU A 142 2.18 -16.41 9.77
N ALA A 143 1.38 -15.43 10.17
CA ALA A 143 -0.08 -15.50 10.03
C ALA A 143 -0.50 -15.68 8.57
N PHE A 144 0.15 -14.94 7.66
CA PHE A 144 -0.07 -15.04 6.22
C PHE A 144 0.38 -16.39 5.65
N GLY A 145 1.57 -16.87 6.03
CA GLY A 145 2.08 -18.17 5.61
C GLY A 145 1.19 -19.32 6.05
N LEU A 146 0.71 -19.30 7.30
CA LEU A 146 -0.24 -20.28 7.81
C LEU A 146 -1.58 -20.20 7.09
N PHE A 147 -2.08 -18.99 6.82
CA PHE A 147 -3.31 -18.81 6.06
C PHE A 147 -3.23 -19.46 4.67
N LEU A 148 -2.14 -19.21 3.93
CA LEU A 148 -1.93 -19.83 2.63
C LEU A 148 -1.72 -21.35 2.73
N TYR A 149 -1.10 -21.83 3.80
CA TYR A 149 -0.92 -23.26 4.01
C TYR A 149 -2.26 -24.00 4.17
N PHE A 150 -3.20 -23.43 4.94
CA PHE A 150 -4.49 -24.07 5.21
C PHE A 150 -5.58 -23.76 4.16
N PHE A 151 -5.55 -22.58 3.55
CA PHE A 151 -6.60 -22.09 2.63
C PHE A 151 -6.09 -21.83 1.21
N GLY A 152 -4.85 -22.20 0.91
CA GLY A 152 -4.26 -22.05 -0.41
C GLY A 152 -4.86 -23.03 -1.44
N PRO A 153 -4.71 -22.73 -2.73
CA PRO A 153 -5.22 -23.58 -3.81
C PRO A 153 -4.49 -24.93 -3.80
N GLU A 154 -5.26 -26.01 -3.82
CA GLU A 154 -4.74 -27.38 -3.84
C GLU A 154 -3.73 -27.56 -5.00
N GLY A 155 -2.54 -28.08 -4.67
CA GLY A 155 -1.49 -28.39 -5.66
C GLY A 155 -0.35 -27.38 -5.80
N TYR A 156 -0.46 -26.17 -5.23
CA TYR A 156 0.59 -25.13 -5.28
C TYR A 156 1.24 -24.81 -3.92
N THR A 157 0.62 -25.25 -2.83
CA THR A 157 0.96 -24.85 -1.45
C THR A 157 2.36 -25.28 -0.99
N THR A 158 2.95 -26.30 -1.64
CA THR A 158 4.27 -26.86 -1.31
C THR A 158 5.16 -27.07 -2.53
N LYS A 159 4.74 -26.58 -3.70
CA LYS A 159 5.52 -26.71 -4.94
C LYS A 159 6.21 -25.39 -5.27
N THR A 160 7.54 -25.44 -5.34
CA THR A 160 8.35 -24.31 -5.81
C THR A 160 8.38 -24.34 -7.33
N ASN A 161 7.56 -23.52 -7.97
CA ASN A 161 7.61 -23.37 -9.43
C ASN A 161 8.79 -22.47 -9.80
N LEU A 162 9.79 -23.05 -10.46
CA LEU A 162 10.85 -22.27 -11.09
C LEU A 162 10.29 -21.61 -12.35
N ILE A 163 9.97 -20.31 -12.23
CA ILE A 163 9.54 -19.50 -13.37
C ILE A 163 10.65 -19.59 -14.43
N PHE A 164 10.27 -19.97 -15.66
CA PHE A 164 11.14 -20.25 -16.83
C PHE A 164 11.68 -21.67 -17.01
N VAL A 165 11.48 -22.59 -16.05
CA VAL A 165 11.77 -24.01 -16.28
C VAL A 165 10.45 -24.74 -16.56
N LYS A 166 10.21 -25.05 -17.83
CA LYS A 166 9.05 -25.86 -18.23
C LYS A 166 9.30 -27.31 -17.81
N ASN A 167 8.45 -27.86 -16.94
CA ASN A 167 8.39 -29.27 -16.49
C ASN A 167 9.31 -29.71 -15.32
N TYR A 168 9.35 -28.98 -14.20
CA TYR A 168 9.72 -29.57 -12.90
C TYR A 168 8.84 -29.03 -11.78
#